data_AF-I6B310-F1
#
_entry.id   AF-I6B310-F1
#
_cell.length_a   1.000
_cell.length_b   1.000
_cell.length_c   1.000
_cell.angle_alpha   90.00
_cell.angle_beta   90.00
_cell.angle_gamma   90.00
#
_symmetry.space_group_name_H-M   'P 1'
#
loop_
_entity.id
_entity.type
_entity.pdbx_description
1 polymer ?
#
loop_
_entity_poly.entity_id
_entity_poly.type
_entity_poly.pdbx_seq_one_letter_code
_entity_poly.pdbx_strand_id
1 'polypeptide(L)'
;MIMKCKTKSTLLSLTSPKKQIFQYINGPVVFKGCINKQDKNDLPTRLFLSIGYRSIPIRRTKQSDGEIEFCHYFSTGGGLKRLQFHVHNEHGSEIIWQGIIYHRPPKDGVYLSSGALPPLPSSHNISPQQCGSVSAKIAVILHLHYLDLWNEFAAHISQLPQAFDLYISTPDRQCTQAREIISQQFPNAKIFPVENRGRDILPFLHIFKQMPRWQYDYICKIHSKKSPQRFDGDRWRRLLLQDLLGSPTIINHTLQRFTADSRLGIITPFDSLATFHKTQGLNQILIDKLICKLGLSNASFAFPKGSMFWARPQVLEPLLTLNLGPSDFPDEAGQLDGTMAHAVERAFGLAALKANFSCAETPDILL
;
A
#
# COMPACT_ATOMS: atom_id res chain seq x y z
N MET A 1 12.72 22.27 -15.87
CA MET A 1 12.38 22.45 -14.44
C MET A 1 13.67 22.42 -13.63
N ILE A 2 13.96 23.47 -12.87
CA ILE A 2 15.09 23.50 -11.92
C ILE A 2 14.47 23.41 -10.53
N MET A 3 14.79 22.38 -9.75
CA MET A 3 14.37 22.31 -8.34
C MET A 3 15.56 22.46 -7.41
N LYS A 4 15.40 23.24 -6.34
CA LYS A 4 16.36 23.40 -5.27
C LYS A 4 15.77 22.84 -3.97
N CYS A 5 16.38 21.78 -3.44
CA CYS A 5 16.05 21.27 -2.11
C CYS A 5 16.94 21.96 -1.07
N LYS A 6 16.36 22.56 -0.03
CA LYS A 6 17.11 23.15 1.10
C LYS A 6 16.83 22.39 2.39
N THR A 7 17.87 21.79 2.96
CA THR A 7 17.87 21.30 4.35
C THR A 7 18.59 22.32 5.24
N LYS A 8 18.64 22.12 6.56
CA LYS A 8 19.40 23.00 7.47
C LYS A 8 20.89 23.15 7.10
N SER A 9 21.44 22.29 6.24
CA SER A 9 22.88 22.28 5.91
C SER A 9 23.25 22.10 4.41
N THR A 10 22.31 21.97 3.47
CA THR A 10 22.68 21.75 2.04
C THR A 10 21.64 22.29 1.06
N LEU A 11 22.10 22.89 -0.05
CA LEU A 11 21.29 23.32 -1.20
C LEU A 11 21.58 22.38 -2.40
N LEU A 12 20.61 21.62 -2.86
CA LEU A 12 20.78 20.67 -3.97
C LEU A 12 20.03 21.15 -5.21
N SER A 13 20.71 21.30 -6.35
CA SER A 13 20.12 21.66 -7.64
C SER A 13 19.76 20.40 -8.42
N LEU A 14 18.48 20.27 -8.79
CA LEU A 14 17.91 19.13 -9.50
C LEU A 14 17.58 19.59 -10.92
N THR A 15 18.35 19.12 -11.88
CA THR A 15 18.12 19.32 -13.32
C THR A 15 17.96 17.94 -13.98
N SER A 16 16.94 17.79 -14.83
CA SER A 16 16.62 16.59 -15.65
C SER A 16 15.85 15.42 -14.96
N PRO A 17 15.05 14.61 -15.70
CA PRO A 17 14.16 13.56 -15.16
C PRO A 17 14.86 12.25 -14.75
N LYS A 18 16.20 12.21 -14.71
CA LYS A 18 16.92 10.96 -14.42
C LYS A 18 16.86 10.64 -12.93
N LYS A 19 16.62 9.36 -12.60
CA LYS A 19 16.71 8.74 -11.27
C LYS A 19 17.83 9.39 -10.46
N GLN A 20 17.48 10.20 -9.47
CA GLN A 20 18.42 10.68 -8.46
C GLN A 20 18.05 10.01 -7.14
N ILE A 21 18.99 9.22 -6.62
CA ILE A 21 18.96 8.64 -5.29
C ILE A 21 19.47 9.73 -4.36
N PHE A 22 18.60 10.28 -3.51
CA PHE A 22 18.99 11.37 -2.62
C PHE A 22 19.59 10.85 -1.31
N GLN A 23 20.67 11.51 -0.89
CA GLN A 23 21.34 11.32 0.40
C GLN A 23 20.41 11.60 1.59
N TYR A 24 20.76 11.01 2.73
CA TYR A 24 20.10 11.12 4.03
C TYR A 24 19.73 12.56 4.40
N ILE A 25 18.44 12.82 4.63
CA ILE A 25 17.96 14.11 5.11
C ILE A 25 17.47 13.98 6.55
N ASN A 26 18.10 14.74 7.46
CA ASN A 26 17.61 14.94 8.83
C ASN A 26 16.83 16.26 8.89
N GLY A 27 15.52 16.18 9.15
CA GLY A 27 14.66 17.33 9.40
C GLY A 27 13.77 17.75 8.22
N PRO A 28 13.05 18.88 8.35
CA PRO A 28 12.07 19.31 7.35
C PRO A 28 12.73 19.57 6.00
N VAL A 29 12.08 19.09 4.94
CA VAL A 29 12.56 19.25 3.57
C VAL A 29 11.79 20.37 2.90
N VAL A 30 12.51 21.33 2.31
CA VAL A 30 11.93 22.42 1.52
C VAL A 30 12.26 22.20 0.06
N PHE A 31 11.24 21.93 -0.75
CA PHE A 31 11.38 21.92 -2.20
C PHE A 31 11.03 23.30 -2.74
N LYS A 32 12.00 23.93 -3.38
CA LYS A 32 11.78 25.08 -4.26
C LYS A 32 11.90 24.63 -5.70
N GLY A 33 11.06 25.09 -6.60
CA GLY A 33 11.22 24.74 -8.01
C GLY A 33 10.65 25.80 -8.93
N CYS A 34 11.17 25.82 -10.16
CA CYS A 34 10.65 26.62 -11.26
C CYS A 34 10.25 25.73 -12.43
N ILE A 35 9.01 25.90 -12.91
CA ILE A 35 8.54 25.33 -14.18
C ILE A 35 8.60 26.46 -15.20
N ASN A 36 9.43 26.30 -16.23
CA ASN A 36 9.55 27.24 -17.33
C ASN A 36 8.86 26.62 -18.57
N LYS A 37 7.85 27.28 -19.13
CA LYS A 37 7.20 26.89 -20.39
C LYS A 37 7.24 28.05 -21.38
N GLN A 38 7.46 27.70 -22.65
CA GLN A 38 7.57 28.65 -23.76
C GLN A 38 6.22 29.33 -24.08
N ASP A 39 5.08 28.67 -23.84
CA ASP A 39 3.74 29.23 -24.02
C ASP A 39 3.05 29.48 -22.67
N LYS A 40 2.51 30.69 -22.50
CA LYS A 40 1.81 31.13 -21.27
C LYS A 40 0.52 30.35 -21.02
N ASN A 41 -0.15 29.90 -22.08
CA ASN A 41 -1.42 29.16 -21.98
C ASN A 41 -1.21 27.70 -21.55
N ASP A 42 0.02 27.21 -21.57
CA ASP A 42 0.36 25.83 -21.23
C ASP A 42 0.83 25.69 -19.77
N LEU A 43 0.84 26.79 -19.00
CA LEU A 43 1.17 26.77 -17.58
C LEU A 43 0.06 26.05 -16.78
N PRO A 44 0.44 25.08 -15.93
CA PRO A 44 -0.52 24.20 -15.29
C PRO A 44 -1.40 24.93 -14.27
N THR A 45 -2.71 24.70 -14.30
CA THR A 45 -3.68 25.36 -13.39
C THR A 45 -3.54 24.89 -11.94
N ARG A 46 -3.03 23.67 -11.70
CA ARG A 46 -2.69 23.17 -10.35
C ARG A 46 -1.40 22.36 -10.36
N LEU A 47 -0.60 22.53 -9.31
CA LEU A 47 0.64 21.78 -9.07
C LEU A 47 0.51 20.97 -7.79
N PHE A 48 0.96 19.72 -7.82
CA PHE A 48 0.86 18.80 -6.70
C PHE A 48 2.20 18.10 -6.44
N LEU A 49 2.49 17.85 -5.16
CA LEU A 49 3.54 16.95 -4.71
C LEU A 49 2.91 15.67 -4.17
N SER A 50 3.19 14.54 -4.80
CA SER A 50 2.96 13.22 -4.19
C SER A 50 4.16 12.82 -3.36
N ILE A 51 3.95 12.47 -2.10
CA ILE A 51 4.96 11.85 -1.21
C ILE A 51 4.45 10.46 -0.85
N GLY A 52 5.12 9.43 -1.36
CA GLY A 52 4.55 8.10 -1.47
C GLY A 52 3.21 8.20 -2.18
N TYR A 53 2.14 7.89 -1.47
CA TYR A 53 0.77 7.97 -2.00
C TYR A 53 -0.04 9.17 -1.52
N ARG A 54 0.55 10.13 -0.81
CA ARG A 54 -0.16 11.35 -0.41
C ARG A 54 0.08 12.44 -1.43
N SER A 55 -0.96 12.89 -2.11
CA SER A 55 -0.89 14.04 -3.02
C SER A 55 -1.28 15.32 -2.28
N ILE A 56 -0.39 16.31 -2.27
CA ILE A 56 -0.54 17.56 -1.55
C ILE A 56 -0.53 18.71 -2.58
N PRO A 57 -1.54 19.60 -2.60
CA PRO A 57 -1.50 20.76 -3.48
C PRO A 57 -0.36 21.68 -3.05
N ILE A 58 0.46 22.09 -4.01
CA ILE A 58 1.56 23.00 -3.76
C ILE A 58 1.06 24.43 -3.94
N ARG A 59 1.31 25.28 -2.94
CA ARG A 59 1.08 26.72 -3.06
C ARG A 59 2.16 27.34 -3.96
N ARG A 60 1.71 28.06 -4.98
CA ARG A 60 2.58 28.91 -5.80
C ARG A 60 3.09 30.06 -4.94
N THR A 61 4.38 30.37 -5.03
CA THR A 61 4.99 31.49 -4.30
C THR A 61 5.14 32.72 -5.18
N LYS A 62 5.30 32.55 -6.49
CA LYS A 62 5.40 33.64 -7.46
C LYS A 62 5.03 33.12 -8.86
N GLN A 63 4.39 33.97 -9.66
CA GLN A 63 4.11 33.70 -11.07
C GLN A 63 4.63 34.89 -11.90
N SER A 64 5.48 34.60 -12.86
CA SER A 64 6.00 35.55 -13.84
C SER A 64 5.85 34.96 -15.25
N ASP A 65 6.09 35.75 -16.28
CA ASP A 65 5.93 35.32 -17.68
C ASP A 65 6.69 34.02 -17.96
N GLY A 66 5.94 32.94 -18.23
CA GLY A 66 6.48 31.62 -18.54
C GLY A 66 7.03 30.83 -17.34
N GLU A 67 6.99 31.36 -16.11
CA GLU A 67 7.62 30.73 -14.93
C GLU A 67 6.69 30.62 -13.71
N ILE A 68 6.64 29.42 -13.10
CA ILE A 68 5.97 29.18 -11.81
C ILE A 68 6.99 28.80 -10.76
N GLU A 69 7.15 29.66 -9.75
CA GLU A 69 7.90 29.33 -8.54
C GLU A 69 6.98 28.73 -7.48
N PHE A 70 7.46 27.67 -6.83
CA PHE A 70 6.75 27.05 -5.73
C PHE A 70 7.67 26.67 -4.57
N CYS A 71 7.10 26.61 -3.38
CA CYS A 71 7.79 26.19 -2.15
C CYS A 71 6.89 25.24 -1.37
N HIS A 72 7.37 24.04 -1.06
CA HIS A 72 6.63 23.10 -0.22
C HIS A 72 7.48 22.58 0.93
N TYR A 73 6.87 22.61 2.12
CA TYR A 73 7.43 22.09 3.35
C TYR A 73 6.76 20.77 3.67
N PHE A 74 7.54 19.72 3.92
CA PHE A 74 7.00 18.49 4.47
C PHE A 74 7.94 17.87 5.51
N SER A 75 7.33 17.14 6.43
CA SER A 75 8.01 16.25 7.36
C SER A 75 7.73 14.83 6.92
N THR A 76 8.77 14.08 6.56
CA THR A 76 8.64 12.65 6.28
C THR A 76 8.72 11.89 7.59
N GLY A 77 7.72 11.04 7.87
CA GLY A 77 7.97 9.89 8.75
C GLY A 77 9.09 9.05 8.15
N GLY A 78 9.92 8.41 8.97
CA GLY A 78 11.03 7.58 8.48
C GLY A 78 10.62 6.58 7.39
N GLY A 79 11.56 6.21 6.53
CA GLY A 79 11.41 5.32 5.39
C GLY A 79 11.90 5.92 4.07
N LEU A 80 11.95 5.06 3.05
CA LEU A 80 12.07 5.46 1.65
C LEU A 80 10.73 6.06 1.21
N LYS A 81 10.75 7.23 0.57
CA LYS A 81 9.54 7.87 0.02
C LYS A 81 9.79 8.31 -1.41
N ARG A 82 8.86 7.94 -2.30
CA ARG A 82 8.81 8.48 -3.65
C ARG A 82 8.26 9.89 -3.61
N LEU A 83 8.87 10.80 -4.36
CA LEU A 83 8.38 12.14 -4.59
C LEU A 83 7.98 12.26 -6.06
N GLN A 84 6.77 12.69 -6.35
CA GLN A 84 6.35 13.01 -7.72
C GLN A 84 5.74 14.39 -7.76
N PHE A 85 6.28 15.27 -8.61
CA PHE A 85 5.59 16.50 -8.97
C PHE A 85 4.74 16.21 -10.17
N HIS A 86 3.44 16.48 -10.05
CA HIS A 86 2.52 16.36 -11.15
C HIS A 86 1.71 17.64 -11.29
N VAL A 87 1.35 17.91 -12.53
CA VAL A 87 0.51 19.03 -12.92
C VAL A 87 -0.85 18.51 -13.33
N HIS A 88 -1.89 19.29 -13.06
CA HIS A 88 -3.23 19.01 -13.55
C HIS A 88 -3.63 20.11 -14.52
N ASN A 89 -3.94 19.69 -15.74
CA ASN A 89 -4.42 20.54 -16.84
C ASN A 89 -5.82 20.08 -17.25
N GLU A 90 -6.47 20.78 -18.16
CA GLU A 90 -7.81 20.43 -18.67
C GLU A 90 -7.86 19.04 -19.33
N HIS A 91 -6.71 18.52 -19.78
CA HIS A 91 -6.56 17.22 -20.41
C HIS A 91 -6.14 16.08 -19.44
N GLY A 92 -6.04 16.35 -18.13
CA GLY A 92 -5.68 15.34 -17.13
C GLY A 92 -4.42 15.66 -16.33
N SER A 93 -3.88 14.66 -15.63
CA SER A 93 -2.70 14.81 -14.78
C SER A 93 -1.43 14.29 -15.46
N GLU A 94 -0.38 15.09 -15.48
CA GLU A 94 0.92 14.75 -16.06
C GLU A 94 2.01 14.78 -14.97
N ILE A 95 2.87 13.75 -14.90
CA ILE A 95 4.02 13.74 -14.00
C ILE A 95 5.16 14.50 -14.66
N ILE A 96 5.53 15.65 -14.09
CA ILE A 96 6.61 16.51 -14.61
C ILE A 96 7.96 16.18 -13.98
N TRP A 97 7.97 15.52 -12.82
CA TRP A 97 9.18 15.06 -12.16
C TRP A 97 8.90 13.91 -11.19
N GLN A 98 9.86 13.02 -11.03
CA GLN A 98 9.86 12.02 -9.96
C GLN A 98 11.26 11.76 -9.40
N GLY A 99 11.33 11.41 -8.12
CA GLY A 99 12.57 11.06 -7.42
C GLY A 99 12.29 10.25 -6.15
N ILE A 100 13.33 9.78 -5.48
CA ILE A 100 13.21 8.97 -4.26
C ILE A 100 14.06 9.59 -3.16
N ILE A 101 13.46 9.84 -2.00
CA ILE A 101 14.16 10.30 -0.80
C ILE A 101 14.19 9.19 0.25
N TYR A 102 15.27 9.10 1.02
CA TYR A 102 15.35 8.23 2.19
C TYR A 102 15.46 9.08 3.45
N HIS A 103 14.52 8.90 4.37
CA HIS A 103 14.47 9.64 5.63
C HIS A 103 14.55 8.64 6.80
N ARG A 104 15.43 8.83 7.80
CA ARG A 104 15.45 7.98 9.00
C ARG A 104 14.91 8.78 10.19
N PRO A 105 14.13 8.19 11.13
CA PRO A 105 13.79 8.89 12.37
C PRO A 105 15.07 9.08 13.21
N PRO A 106 15.17 10.15 14.02
CA PRO A 106 16.32 10.37 14.88
C PRO A 106 16.20 9.44 16.09
N LYS A 107 16.80 8.25 16.02
CA LYS A 107 17.18 7.48 17.20
C LYS A 107 18.56 6.88 16.95
N ASP A 108 19.44 7.21 17.89
CA ASP A 108 20.82 6.72 18.04
C ASP A 108 21.83 7.40 17.11
N GLY A 109 22.37 8.52 17.57
CA GLY A 109 23.54 9.14 16.97
C GLY A 109 24.76 8.22 17.07
N VAL A 110 25.45 8.02 15.95
CA VAL A 110 26.80 7.44 15.88
C VAL A 110 27.55 8.13 14.72
N TYR A 111 28.80 8.52 15.00
CA TYR A 111 29.77 9.11 14.07
C TYR A 111 30.63 8.04 13.36
N LEU A 112 31.41 8.51 12.37
CA LEU A 112 32.62 7.95 11.70
C LEU A 112 32.39 7.65 10.21
N SER A 113 33.30 7.88 9.27
CA SER A 113 34.53 8.67 9.13
C SER A 113 34.83 8.68 7.61
N SER A 114 35.70 9.55 7.09
CA SER A 114 36.15 9.50 5.69
C SER A 114 36.86 8.17 5.37
N GLY A 115 36.11 7.19 4.90
CA GLY A 115 36.56 5.87 4.49
C GLY A 115 35.43 5.20 3.73
N ALA A 116 35.74 4.54 2.61
CA ALA A 116 34.76 4.02 1.67
C ALA A 116 33.62 3.26 2.37
N LEU A 117 32.37 3.63 2.06
CA LEU A 117 31.20 2.83 2.39
C LEU A 117 31.46 1.39 1.93
N PRO A 118 31.10 0.36 2.71
CA PRO A 118 31.01 -0.98 2.14
C PRO A 118 30.10 -0.88 0.92
N PRO A 119 30.46 -1.49 -0.22
CA PRO A 119 29.61 -1.45 -1.39
C PRO A 119 28.22 -1.88 -0.94
N LEU A 120 27.21 -1.09 -1.34
CA LEU A 120 25.83 -1.56 -1.32
C LEU A 120 25.88 -3.00 -1.86
N PRO A 121 25.20 -3.98 -1.22
CA PRO A 121 25.08 -5.30 -1.81
C PRO A 121 24.67 -5.03 -3.25
N SER A 122 25.56 -5.41 -4.17
CA SER A 122 25.46 -5.05 -5.56
C SER A 122 24.02 -5.32 -5.93
N SER A 123 23.38 -4.36 -6.61
CA SER A 123 22.25 -4.69 -7.45
C SER A 123 22.74 -5.87 -8.26
N HIS A 124 22.39 -7.08 -7.83
CA HIS A 124 22.53 -8.24 -8.66
C HIS A 124 21.77 -7.80 -9.88
N ASN A 125 22.51 -7.59 -10.96
CA ASN A 125 21.99 -7.80 -12.28
C ASN A 125 21.33 -9.16 -12.17
N ILE A 126 20.04 -9.15 -11.85
CA ILE A 126 19.16 -10.23 -12.19
C ILE A 126 19.14 -10.10 -13.71
N SER A 127 20.18 -10.65 -14.34
CA SER A 127 19.99 -11.34 -15.60
C SER A 127 18.69 -12.11 -15.45
N PRO A 128 17.82 -12.17 -16.47
CA PRO A 128 16.68 -13.08 -16.45
C PRO A 128 17.22 -14.52 -16.46
N GLN A 129 17.85 -14.94 -15.35
CA GLN A 129 17.89 -16.31 -14.95
C GLN A 129 16.42 -16.68 -14.88
N GLN A 130 16.05 -17.69 -15.67
CA GLN A 130 14.74 -18.29 -15.62
C GLN A 130 14.44 -18.60 -14.16
N CYS A 131 13.71 -17.70 -13.50
CA CYS A 131 13.21 -17.92 -12.16
C CYS A 131 12.28 -19.10 -12.29
N GLY A 132 12.69 -20.26 -11.78
CA GLY A 132 11.79 -21.39 -11.63
C GLY A 132 10.50 -20.89 -10.97
N SER A 133 9.35 -21.23 -11.55
CA SER A 133 8.07 -20.90 -10.96
C SER A 133 7.99 -21.55 -9.57
N VAL A 134 7.67 -20.74 -8.55
CA VAL A 134 7.41 -21.28 -7.21
C VAL A 134 6.03 -21.92 -7.27
N SER A 135 5.97 -23.26 -7.28
CA SER A 135 4.68 -23.96 -7.16
C SER A 135 4.10 -23.70 -5.77
N ALA A 136 2.94 -23.06 -5.70
CA ALA A 136 2.23 -22.85 -4.43
C ALA A 136 0.71 -22.92 -4.62
N LYS A 137 -0.01 -23.35 -3.59
CA LYS A 137 -1.47 -23.33 -3.57
C LYS A 137 -1.94 -21.97 -3.08
N ILE A 138 -2.62 -21.22 -3.95
CA ILE A 138 -3.04 -19.84 -3.67
C ILE A 138 -4.55 -19.76 -3.50
N ALA A 139 -4.99 -18.99 -2.50
CA ALA A 139 -6.34 -18.46 -2.46
C ALA A 139 -6.33 -16.95 -2.66
N VAL A 140 -7.18 -16.44 -3.55
CA VAL A 140 -7.47 -15.02 -3.67
C VAL A 140 -8.79 -14.74 -2.96
N ILE A 141 -8.78 -13.81 -2.01
CA ILE A 141 -9.97 -13.35 -1.29
C ILE A 141 -10.22 -11.89 -1.66
N LEU A 142 -11.26 -11.67 -2.46
CA LEU A 142 -11.66 -10.37 -2.94
C LEU A 142 -12.96 -9.93 -2.25
N HIS A 143 -12.96 -8.75 -1.64
CA HIS A 143 -14.20 -8.05 -1.32
C HIS A 143 -14.60 -7.10 -2.46
N LEU A 144 -15.57 -7.50 -3.29
CA LEU A 144 -16.09 -6.76 -4.44
C LEU A 144 -17.34 -5.96 -4.04
N HIS A 145 -17.15 -4.85 -3.33
CA HIS A 145 -18.25 -3.93 -2.99
C HIS A 145 -18.80 -3.16 -4.20
N TYR A 146 -17.92 -2.86 -5.15
CA TYR A 146 -18.19 -2.06 -6.35
C TYR A 146 -18.06 -2.96 -7.57
N LEU A 147 -19.21 -3.50 -8.01
CA LEU A 147 -19.26 -4.47 -9.09
C LEU A 147 -18.68 -3.93 -10.41
N ASP A 148 -18.78 -2.63 -10.64
CA ASP A 148 -18.25 -1.98 -11.84
C ASP A 148 -16.71 -2.01 -11.95
N LEU A 149 -16.00 -2.33 -10.85
CA LEU A 149 -14.55 -2.54 -10.87
C LEU A 149 -14.15 -3.98 -11.22
N TRP A 150 -15.11 -4.89 -11.43
CA TRP A 150 -14.84 -6.31 -11.65
C TRP A 150 -13.79 -6.56 -12.74
N ASN A 151 -13.95 -5.94 -13.92
CA ASN A 151 -13.04 -6.16 -15.05
C ASN A 151 -11.59 -5.82 -14.73
N GLU A 152 -11.36 -4.79 -13.91
CA GLU A 152 -10.01 -4.41 -13.49
C GLU A 152 -9.40 -5.43 -12.53
N PHE A 153 -10.19 -5.90 -11.55
CA PHE A 153 -9.75 -6.93 -10.63
C PHE A 153 -9.49 -8.25 -11.35
N ALA A 154 -10.36 -8.64 -12.26
CA ALA A 154 -10.19 -9.82 -13.10
C ALA A 154 -8.89 -9.75 -13.91
N ALA A 155 -8.58 -8.61 -14.53
CA ALA A 155 -7.34 -8.42 -15.29
C ALA A 155 -6.07 -8.62 -14.44
N HIS A 156 -6.08 -8.16 -13.18
CA HIS A 156 -4.99 -8.35 -12.22
C HIS A 156 -4.91 -9.79 -11.70
N ILE A 157 -6.05 -10.40 -11.35
CA ILE A 157 -6.11 -11.78 -10.87
C ILE A 157 -5.60 -12.74 -11.96
N SER A 158 -5.94 -12.49 -13.23
CA SER A 158 -5.45 -13.25 -14.39
C SER A 158 -3.94 -13.17 -14.62
N GLN A 159 -3.20 -12.31 -13.90
CA GLN A 159 -1.73 -12.31 -13.93
C GLN A 159 -1.11 -13.44 -13.09
N LEU A 160 -1.90 -14.16 -12.28
CA LEU A 160 -1.40 -15.28 -11.47
C LEU A 160 -0.91 -16.42 -12.38
N PRO A 161 0.38 -16.77 -12.34
CA PRO A 161 0.95 -17.78 -13.24
C PRO A 161 0.60 -19.23 -12.83
N GLN A 162 0.08 -19.42 -11.62
CA GLN A 162 -0.24 -20.72 -11.04
C GLN A 162 -1.73 -20.83 -10.72
N ALA A 163 -2.22 -22.06 -10.60
CA ALA A 163 -3.61 -22.32 -10.21
C ALA A 163 -3.92 -21.69 -8.84
N PHE A 164 -5.13 -21.13 -8.74
CA PHE A 164 -5.62 -20.50 -7.52
C PHE A 164 -7.12 -20.74 -7.35
N ASP A 165 -7.58 -20.68 -6.10
CA ASP A 165 -9.00 -20.63 -5.77
C ASP A 165 -9.42 -19.19 -5.51
N LEU A 166 -10.57 -18.79 -6.07
CA LEU A 166 -11.10 -17.43 -5.97
C LEU A 166 -12.32 -17.40 -5.05
N TYR A 167 -12.23 -16.61 -3.99
CA TYR A 167 -13.30 -16.34 -3.02
C TYR A 167 -13.70 -14.87 -3.11
N ILE A 168 -14.97 -14.60 -3.37
CA ILE A 168 -15.47 -13.23 -3.56
C ILE A 168 -16.60 -12.96 -2.59
N SER A 169 -16.51 -11.90 -1.80
CA SER A 169 -17.67 -11.34 -1.11
C SER A 169 -18.23 -10.16 -1.90
N THR A 170 -19.55 -10.05 -1.97
CA THR A 170 -20.25 -8.96 -2.67
C THR A 170 -21.53 -8.59 -1.92
N PRO A 171 -22.00 -7.32 -1.96
CA PRO A 171 -23.28 -6.95 -1.39
C PRO A 171 -24.40 -7.84 -1.91
N ASP A 172 -25.29 -8.29 -1.02
CA ASP A 172 -26.38 -9.25 -1.34
C ASP A 172 -27.22 -8.80 -2.55
N ARG A 173 -27.59 -7.51 -2.58
CA ARG A 173 -28.35 -6.88 -3.69
C ARG A 173 -27.69 -6.98 -5.08
N GLN A 174 -26.37 -7.22 -5.14
CA GLN A 174 -25.59 -7.35 -6.38
C GLN A 174 -25.18 -8.80 -6.66
N CYS A 175 -25.52 -9.75 -5.77
CA CYS A 175 -24.94 -11.09 -5.79
C CYS A 175 -25.31 -11.89 -7.06
N THR A 176 -26.57 -11.81 -7.52
CA THR A 176 -27.00 -12.47 -8.75
C THR A 176 -26.23 -11.97 -9.97
N GLN A 177 -26.19 -10.65 -10.17
CA GLN A 177 -25.43 -10.05 -11.26
C GLN A 177 -23.93 -10.35 -11.16
N ALA A 178 -23.37 -10.35 -9.94
CA ALA A 178 -21.98 -10.72 -9.72
C ALA A 178 -21.70 -12.16 -10.15
N ARG A 179 -22.57 -13.12 -9.81
CA ARG A 179 -22.42 -14.51 -10.25
C ARG A 179 -22.38 -14.63 -11.76
N GLU A 180 -23.31 -13.98 -12.46
CA GLU A 180 -23.40 -14.01 -13.92
C GLU A 180 -22.13 -13.51 -14.61
N ILE A 181 -21.60 -12.36 -14.18
CA ILE A 181 -20.41 -11.77 -14.84
C ILE A 181 -19.11 -12.45 -14.42
N ILE A 182 -19.01 -12.92 -13.17
CA ILE A 182 -17.78 -13.56 -12.66
C ILE A 182 -17.64 -14.95 -13.28
N SER A 183 -18.73 -15.73 -13.39
CA SER A 183 -18.68 -17.10 -13.91
C SER A 183 -18.22 -17.19 -15.36
N GLN A 184 -18.33 -16.10 -16.14
CA GLN A 184 -17.84 -16.03 -17.52
C GLN A 184 -16.32 -16.17 -17.61
N GLN A 185 -15.58 -15.71 -16.59
CA GLN A 185 -14.11 -15.74 -16.57
C GLN A 185 -13.57 -16.71 -15.51
N PHE A 186 -14.24 -16.82 -14.36
CA PHE A 186 -13.86 -17.69 -13.25
C PHE A 186 -15.06 -18.55 -12.82
N PRO A 187 -15.40 -19.61 -13.58
CA PRO A 187 -16.57 -20.44 -13.31
C PRO A 187 -16.53 -21.15 -11.94
N ASN A 188 -15.34 -21.35 -11.38
CA ASN A 188 -15.14 -22.00 -10.09
C ASN A 188 -15.08 -21.01 -8.90
N ALA A 189 -15.30 -19.71 -9.14
CA ALA A 189 -15.26 -18.70 -8.09
C ALA A 189 -16.38 -18.92 -7.05
N LYS A 190 -16.03 -18.88 -5.76
CA LYS A 190 -16.98 -19.02 -4.66
C LYS A 190 -17.45 -17.63 -4.22
N ILE A 191 -18.73 -17.34 -4.45
CA ILE A 191 -19.32 -16.02 -4.21
C ILE A 191 -20.21 -16.01 -2.97
N PHE A 192 -19.89 -15.13 -2.03
CA PHE A 192 -20.53 -14.96 -0.73
C PHE A 192 -21.33 -13.65 -0.69
N PRO A 193 -22.67 -13.69 -0.60
CA PRO A 193 -23.45 -12.49 -0.32
C PRO A 193 -23.16 -11.99 1.09
N VAL A 194 -22.97 -10.69 1.25
CA VAL A 194 -22.71 -10.06 2.55
C VAL A 194 -23.50 -8.77 2.71
N GLU A 195 -23.79 -8.41 3.95
CA GLU A 195 -24.28 -7.08 4.31
C GLU A 195 -23.18 -6.03 4.11
N ASN A 196 -23.58 -4.76 3.90
CA ASN A 196 -22.64 -3.65 3.87
C ASN A 196 -22.18 -3.27 5.30
N ARG A 197 -21.45 -4.17 5.94
CA ARG A 197 -21.04 -4.05 7.34
C ARG A 197 -19.59 -4.46 7.53
N GLY A 198 -18.85 -3.68 8.31
CA GLY A 198 -17.43 -3.95 8.59
C GLY A 198 -16.50 -3.83 7.36
N ARG A 199 -16.95 -3.15 6.30
CA ARG A 199 -16.16 -2.84 5.08
C ARG A 199 -15.61 -4.12 4.46
N ASP A 200 -14.32 -4.15 4.09
CA ASP A 200 -13.65 -5.35 3.57
C ASP A 200 -13.21 -6.33 4.67
N ILE A 201 -13.30 -5.94 5.93
CA ILE A 201 -12.75 -6.69 7.07
C ILE A 201 -13.70 -7.80 7.51
N LEU A 202 -14.95 -7.46 7.83
CA LEU A 202 -15.91 -8.47 8.28
C LEU A 202 -16.20 -9.52 7.19
N PRO A 203 -16.39 -9.15 5.90
CA PRO A 203 -16.52 -10.12 4.81
C PRO A 203 -15.28 -11.02 4.66
N PHE A 204 -14.07 -10.47 4.82
CA PHE A 204 -12.86 -11.26 4.82
C PHE A 204 -12.83 -12.28 5.97
N LEU A 205 -13.13 -11.85 7.21
CA LEU A 205 -13.16 -12.75 8.36
C LEU A 205 -14.21 -13.86 8.18
N HIS A 206 -15.37 -13.52 7.60
CA HIS A 206 -16.43 -14.47 7.29
C HIS A 206 -15.97 -15.56 6.31
N ILE A 207 -15.30 -15.18 5.21
CA ILE A 207 -14.74 -16.11 4.24
C ILE A 207 -13.60 -16.92 4.85
N PHE A 208 -12.64 -16.25 5.52
CA PHE A 208 -11.45 -16.88 6.08
C PHE A 208 -11.79 -17.94 7.14
N LYS A 209 -12.85 -17.71 7.92
CA LYS A 209 -13.35 -18.69 8.90
C LYS A 209 -13.90 -19.98 8.25
N GLN A 210 -14.49 -19.88 7.05
CA GLN A 210 -15.18 -20.99 6.37
C GLN A 210 -14.32 -21.72 5.34
N MET A 211 -13.33 -21.05 4.76
CA MET A 211 -12.48 -21.67 3.74
C MET A 211 -11.55 -22.75 4.33
N PRO A 212 -11.15 -23.76 3.54
CA PRO A 212 -10.19 -24.79 3.96
C PRO A 212 -8.76 -24.23 3.96
N ARG A 213 -8.50 -23.23 4.81
CA ARG A 213 -7.28 -22.41 4.83
C ARG A 213 -5.96 -23.18 4.91
N TRP A 214 -5.98 -24.38 5.51
CA TRP A 214 -4.82 -25.30 5.61
C TRP A 214 -4.39 -25.90 4.26
N GLN A 215 -5.20 -25.78 3.22
CA GLN A 215 -4.87 -26.27 1.87
C GLN A 215 -4.03 -25.27 1.07
N TYR A 216 -3.89 -24.03 1.55
CA TYR A 216 -3.19 -22.96 0.84
C TYR A 216 -1.86 -22.66 1.49
N ASP A 217 -0.87 -22.37 0.65
CA ASP A 217 0.42 -21.83 1.09
C ASP A 217 0.30 -20.33 1.34
N TYR A 218 -0.46 -19.64 0.47
CA TYR A 218 -0.59 -18.18 0.49
C TYR A 218 -2.02 -17.71 0.18
N ILE A 219 -2.40 -16.62 0.83
CA ILE A 219 -3.65 -15.89 0.61
C ILE A 219 -3.32 -14.51 0.06
N CYS A 220 -3.94 -14.13 -1.05
CA CYS A 220 -3.96 -12.75 -1.54
C CYS A 220 -5.27 -12.09 -1.13
N LYS A 221 -5.23 -11.15 -0.18
CA LYS A 221 -6.40 -10.37 0.23
C LYS A 221 -6.42 -9.05 -0.52
N ILE A 222 -7.52 -8.76 -1.21
CA ILE A 222 -7.75 -7.53 -1.98
C ILE A 222 -9.20 -7.05 -1.84
N HIS A 223 -9.48 -5.80 -2.18
CA HIS A 223 -10.85 -5.25 -2.10
C HIS A 223 -11.11 -4.13 -3.11
N SER A 224 -12.36 -3.96 -3.52
CA SER A 224 -12.75 -2.96 -4.52
C SER A 224 -13.04 -1.57 -3.94
N LYS A 225 -12.79 -1.32 -2.65
CA LYS A 225 -13.09 -0.03 -1.98
C LYS A 225 -12.57 1.16 -2.81
N LYS A 226 -13.50 1.92 -3.38
CA LYS A 226 -13.25 3.27 -3.89
C LYS A 226 -13.01 4.15 -2.67
N SER A 227 -11.95 4.95 -2.68
CA SER A 227 -11.65 5.91 -1.61
C SER A 227 -12.17 7.29 -2.03
N PRO A 228 -13.49 7.56 -2.08
CA PRO A 228 -14.05 8.77 -2.68
C PRO A 228 -13.63 10.05 -1.93
N GLN A 229 -13.25 9.93 -0.66
CA GLN A 229 -12.71 11.05 0.12
C GLN A 229 -11.31 11.48 -0.33
N ARG A 230 -10.69 10.72 -1.24
CA ARG A 230 -9.39 11.01 -1.83
C ARG A 230 -9.56 11.40 -3.29
N PHE A 231 -8.99 12.55 -3.66
CA PHE A 231 -8.92 12.97 -5.07
C PHE A 231 -8.20 11.94 -5.96
N ASP A 232 -7.31 11.13 -5.38
CA ASP A 232 -6.51 10.11 -6.08
C ASP A 232 -6.96 8.66 -5.79
N GLY A 233 -8.19 8.42 -5.33
CA GLY A 233 -8.65 7.11 -4.85
C GLY A 233 -8.50 5.96 -5.87
N ASP A 234 -8.82 6.19 -7.14
CA ASP A 234 -8.67 5.16 -8.18
C ASP A 234 -7.22 4.88 -8.54
N ARG A 235 -6.39 5.94 -8.58
CA ARG A 235 -4.95 5.80 -8.79
C ARG A 235 -4.31 5.03 -7.65
N TRP A 236 -4.69 5.33 -6.41
CA TRP A 236 -4.26 4.61 -5.21
C TRP A 236 -4.59 3.13 -5.31
N ARG A 237 -5.85 2.79 -5.62
CA ARG A 237 -6.28 1.40 -5.78
C ARG A 237 -5.50 0.66 -6.87
N ARG A 238 -5.27 1.30 -8.04
CA ARG A 238 -4.45 0.75 -9.12
C ARG A 238 -3.03 0.44 -8.68
N LEU A 239 -2.41 1.33 -7.92
CA LEU A 239 -1.04 1.12 -7.42
C LEU A 239 -0.97 -0.07 -6.45
N LEU A 240 -1.92 -0.18 -5.51
CA LEU A 240 -1.98 -1.34 -4.60
C LEU A 240 -2.12 -2.67 -5.36
N LEU A 241 -2.95 -2.69 -6.41
CA LEU A 241 -3.11 -3.87 -7.26
C LEU A 241 -1.86 -4.15 -8.11
N GLN A 242 -1.21 -3.12 -8.64
CA GLN A 242 0.03 -3.27 -9.39
C GLN A 242 1.16 -3.85 -8.53
N ASP A 243 1.28 -3.39 -7.28
CA ASP A 243 2.30 -3.88 -6.36
C ASP A 243 2.09 -5.35 -5.96
N LEU A 244 0.84 -5.83 -5.89
CA LEU A 244 0.53 -7.21 -5.46
C LEU A 244 0.34 -8.19 -6.62
N LEU A 245 -0.25 -7.72 -7.72
CA LEU A 245 -0.79 -8.51 -8.84
C LEU A 245 -0.53 -7.82 -10.20
N GLY A 246 0.49 -6.96 -10.30
CA GLY A 246 0.76 -6.19 -11.52
C GLY A 246 1.30 -7.02 -12.68
N SER A 247 2.04 -8.09 -12.39
CA SER A 247 2.58 -9.01 -13.39
C SER A 247 2.97 -10.36 -12.77
N PRO A 248 3.12 -11.42 -13.59
CA PRO A 248 3.66 -12.70 -13.13
C PRO A 248 5.02 -12.57 -12.43
N THR A 249 5.87 -11.65 -12.89
CA THR A 249 7.18 -11.37 -12.28
C THR A 249 7.05 -10.82 -10.86
N ILE A 250 6.15 -9.85 -10.66
CA ILE A 250 5.87 -9.25 -9.34
C ILE A 250 5.37 -10.33 -8.36
N ILE A 251 4.46 -11.17 -8.84
CA ILE A 251 3.87 -12.26 -8.06
C ILE A 251 4.95 -13.28 -7.70
N ASN A 252 5.70 -13.80 -8.67
CA ASN A 252 6.76 -14.78 -8.42
C ASN A 252 7.81 -14.25 -7.44
N HIS A 253 8.24 -13.00 -7.58
CA HIS A 253 9.16 -12.37 -6.64
C HIS A 253 8.57 -12.30 -5.23
N THR A 254 7.28 -11.98 -5.10
CA THR A 254 6.58 -11.98 -3.81
C THR A 254 6.56 -13.38 -3.17
N LEU A 255 6.25 -14.42 -3.93
CA LEU A 255 6.24 -15.80 -3.45
C LEU A 255 7.64 -16.32 -3.09
N GLN A 256 8.67 -15.92 -3.84
CA GLN A 256 10.07 -16.23 -3.54
C GLN A 256 10.50 -15.61 -2.21
N ARG A 257 10.05 -14.40 -1.87
CA ARG A 257 10.35 -13.79 -0.57
C ARG A 257 9.77 -14.57 0.59
N PHE A 258 8.54 -15.07 0.46
CA PHE A 258 8.00 -15.99 1.46
C PHE A 258 8.83 -17.26 1.58
N THR A 259 9.25 -17.84 0.45
CA THR A 259 10.06 -19.06 0.43
C THR A 259 11.43 -18.84 1.07
N ALA A 260 12.02 -17.66 0.89
CA ALA A 260 13.34 -17.29 1.43
C ALA A 260 13.32 -16.95 2.94
N ASP A 261 12.21 -16.46 3.47
CA ASP A 261 12.07 -16.13 4.89
C ASP A 261 10.83 -16.83 5.50
N SER A 262 11.07 -17.90 6.25
CA SER A 262 10.01 -18.66 6.93
C SER A 262 9.28 -17.86 8.00
N ARG A 263 9.86 -16.76 8.51
CA ARG A 263 9.20 -15.85 9.45
C ARG A 263 8.42 -14.75 8.74
N LEU A 264 8.57 -14.56 7.43
CA LEU A 264 7.78 -13.58 6.69
C LEU A 264 6.34 -14.08 6.58
N GLY A 265 5.43 -13.32 7.19
CA GLY A 265 4.03 -13.70 7.31
C GLY A 265 3.08 -12.87 6.46
N ILE A 266 3.35 -11.57 6.31
CA ILE A 266 2.53 -10.64 5.51
C ILE A 266 3.45 -9.84 4.59
N ILE A 267 3.09 -9.74 3.31
CA ILE A 267 3.66 -8.80 2.37
C ILE A 267 2.58 -7.83 1.90
N THR A 268 2.79 -6.54 2.17
CA THR A 268 1.89 -5.44 1.77
C THR A 268 2.35 -4.83 0.46
N PRO A 269 1.52 -4.04 -0.24
CA PRO A 269 1.99 -3.10 -1.26
C PRO A 269 3.10 -2.21 -0.71
N PHE A 270 3.86 -1.59 -1.61
CA PHE A 270 4.89 -0.61 -1.24
C PHE A 270 4.24 0.51 -0.41
N ASP A 271 4.98 1.13 0.51
CA ASP A 271 4.56 2.25 1.38
C ASP A 271 3.16 2.08 2.05
N SER A 272 2.77 0.82 2.25
CA SER A 272 1.51 0.40 2.90
C SER A 272 1.75 -0.32 4.21
N LEU A 273 3.02 -0.44 4.64
CA LEU A 273 3.37 -0.95 5.96
C LEU A 273 3.45 0.21 6.96
N ALA A 274 2.49 0.26 7.88
CA ALA A 274 2.45 1.26 8.93
C ALA A 274 2.88 0.66 10.27
N THR A 275 3.46 1.49 11.15
CA THR A 275 3.76 1.06 12.52
C THR A 275 2.70 1.59 13.47
N PHE A 276 2.14 0.70 14.28
CA PHE A 276 1.26 1.06 15.38
C PHE A 276 2.07 1.27 16.66
N HIS A 277 1.81 2.38 17.34
CA HIS A 277 2.31 2.67 18.67
C HIS A 277 1.13 2.99 19.59
N LYS A 278 1.12 2.41 20.79
CA LYS A 278 0.04 2.49 21.79
C LYS A 278 -0.37 3.92 22.22
N THR A 279 0.37 4.95 21.81
CA THR A 279 0.10 6.34 22.17
C THR A 279 -0.66 7.12 21.10
N GLN A 280 -1.13 6.49 20.01
CA GLN A 280 -1.64 7.22 18.83
C GLN A 280 -3.01 6.73 18.33
N GLY A 281 -3.99 7.64 18.31
CA GLY A 281 -5.18 7.59 17.44
C GLY A 281 -6.50 7.16 18.10
N LEU A 282 -7.59 7.28 17.33
CA LEU A 282 -8.98 7.07 17.80
C LEU A 282 -9.33 5.60 18.07
N ASN A 283 -8.57 4.64 17.55
CA ASN A 283 -8.82 3.19 17.76
C ASN A 283 -8.13 2.61 18.98
N GLN A 284 -7.40 3.42 19.77
CA GLN A 284 -6.53 2.90 20.83
C GLN A 284 -7.26 1.94 21.78
N ILE A 285 -8.45 2.34 22.26
CA ILE A 285 -9.27 1.53 23.18
C ILE A 285 -9.68 0.19 22.55
N LEU A 286 -10.06 0.18 21.27
CA LEU A 286 -10.45 -1.05 20.57
C LEU A 286 -9.24 -1.97 20.39
N ILE A 287 -8.09 -1.42 20.00
CA ILE A 287 -6.87 -2.19 19.80
C ILE A 287 -6.36 -2.75 21.13
N ASP A 288 -6.43 -2.00 22.23
CA ASP A 288 -6.08 -2.49 23.56
C ASP A 288 -6.96 -3.68 23.97
N LYS A 289 -8.26 -3.63 23.65
CA LYS A 289 -9.15 -4.79 23.85
C LYS A 289 -8.71 -5.99 23.02
N LEU A 290 -8.31 -5.78 21.75
CA LEU A 290 -7.81 -6.87 20.90
C LEU A 290 -6.47 -7.44 21.39
N ILE A 291 -5.54 -6.59 21.81
CA ILE A 291 -4.26 -6.97 22.44
C ILE A 291 -4.52 -7.86 23.65
N CYS A 292 -5.44 -7.44 24.53
CA CYS A 292 -5.83 -8.21 25.71
C CYS A 292 -6.46 -9.57 25.33
N LYS A 293 -7.41 -9.59 24.39
CA LYS A 293 -8.05 -10.82 23.90
C LYS A 293 -7.04 -11.81 23.29
N LEU A 294 -5.98 -11.31 22.66
CA LEU A 294 -4.90 -12.15 22.11
C LEU A 294 -3.83 -12.53 23.14
N GLY A 295 -3.97 -12.11 24.39
CA GLY A 295 -3.01 -12.39 25.46
C GLY A 295 -1.65 -11.76 25.21
N LEU A 296 -1.62 -10.54 24.66
CA LEU A 296 -0.41 -9.76 24.40
C LEU A 296 -0.33 -8.56 25.35
N SER A 297 0.88 -8.03 25.57
CA SER A 297 1.11 -6.86 26.43
C SER A 297 2.06 -5.87 25.76
N ASN A 298 1.73 -4.56 25.81
CA ASN A 298 2.58 -3.45 25.34
C ASN A 298 3.25 -3.68 23.97
N ALA A 299 2.43 -3.98 22.96
CA ALA A 299 2.90 -4.29 21.61
C ALA A 299 3.11 -3.03 20.75
N SER A 300 4.27 -2.95 20.09
CA SER A 300 4.50 -2.12 18.91
C SER A 300 4.64 -3.08 17.73
N PHE A 301 3.90 -2.85 16.66
CA PHE A 301 3.85 -3.79 15.53
C PHE A 301 3.64 -3.08 14.20
N ALA A 302 4.11 -3.71 13.13
CA ALA A 302 3.86 -3.28 11.77
C ALA A 302 2.58 -3.93 11.23
N PHE A 303 1.75 -3.18 10.51
CA PHE A 303 0.46 -3.65 10.00
C PHE A 303 0.19 -3.18 8.56
N PRO A 304 -0.59 -3.95 7.78
CA PRO A 304 -0.99 -3.59 6.42
C PRO A 304 -2.05 -2.49 6.41
N LYS A 305 -1.62 -1.25 6.26
CA LYS A 305 -2.54 -0.12 6.07
C LYS A 305 -3.19 -0.22 4.69
N GLY A 306 -4.51 -0.09 4.64
CA GLY A 306 -5.29 -0.28 3.43
C GLY A 306 -5.70 -1.72 3.17
N SER A 307 -5.43 -2.64 4.11
CA SER A 307 -5.97 -4.02 4.16
C SER A 307 -5.91 -4.84 2.87
N MET A 308 -4.93 -4.57 1.99
CA MET A 308 -4.55 -5.42 0.86
C MET A 308 -3.16 -5.98 1.10
N PHE A 309 -2.97 -7.29 0.92
CA PHE A 309 -1.70 -7.95 1.17
C PHE A 309 -1.70 -9.41 0.68
N TRP A 310 -0.50 -9.96 0.55
CA TRP A 310 -0.26 -11.40 0.59
C TRP A 310 0.02 -11.85 2.02
N ALA A 311 -0.45 -13.03 2.41
CA ALA A 311 -0.18 -13.60 3.72
C ALA A 311 -0.06 -15.12 3.70
N ARG A 312 0.72 -15.65 4.65
CA ARG A 312 0.61 -17.05 5.07
C ARG A 312 -0.69 -17.23 5.88
N PRO A 313 -1.52 -18.26 5.63
CA PRO A 313 -2.76 -18.46 6.39
C PRO A 313 -2.55 -18.51 7.91
N GLN A 314 -1.45 -19.13 8.36
CA GLN A 314 -1.11 -19.30 9.78
C GLN A 314 -1.01 -17.97 10.53
N VAL A 315 -0.62 -16.89 9.84
CA VAL A 315 -0.49 -15.54 10.40
C VAL A 315 -1.83 -14.96 10.80
N LEU A 316 -2.89 -15.39 10.14
CA LEU A 316 -4.24 -14.83 10.28
C LEU A 316 -5.09 -15.64 11.27
N GLU A 317 -4.68 -16.86 11.64
CA GLU A 317 -5.39 -17.71 12.61
C GLU A 317 -5.70 -17.02 13.95
N PRO A 318 -4.79 -16.21 14.54
CA PRO A 318 -5.11 -15.50 15.78
C PRO A 318 -6.35 -14.61 15.68
N LEU A 319 -6.70 -14.11 14.49
CA LEU A 319 -7.91 -13.30 14.32
C LEU A 319 -9.19 -14.11 14.51
N LEU A 320 -9.15 -15.43 14.28
CA LEU A 320 -10.31 -16.29 14.46
C LEU A 320 -10.66 -16.49 15.93
N THR A 321 -9.68 -16.44 16.84
CA THR A 321 -9.92 -16.58 18.29
C THR A 321 -10.63 -15.37 18.89
N LEU A 322 -10.61 -14.22 18.20
CA LEU A 322 -11.34 -13.02 18.60
C LEU A 322 -12.87 -13.20 18.50
N ASN A 323 -13.34 -14.21 17.75
CA ASN A 323 -14.75 -14.54 17.53
C ASN A 323 -15.61 -13.33 17.13
N LEU A 324 -15.04 -12.44 16.30
CA LEU A 324 -15.75 -11.25 15.84
C LEU A 324 -16.89 -11.63 14.89
N GLY A 325 -18.06 -11.04 15.12
CA GLY A 325 -19.25 -11.20 14.29
C GLY A 325 -19.88 -9.85 13.93
N PRO A 326 -21.00 -9.85 13.18
CA PRO A 326 -21.67 -8.62 12.75
C PRO A 326 -21.92 -7.62 13.90
N SER A 327 -22.34 -8.10 15.08
CA SER A 327 -22.61 -7.27 16.26
C SER A 327 -21.42 -6.45 16.76
N ASP A 328 -20.18 -6.86 16.46
CA ASP A 328 -18.97 -6.12 16.85
C ASP A 328 -18.67 -4.94 15.92
N PHE A 329 -19.30 -4.90 14.74
CA PHE A 329 -19.09 -3.86 13.74
C PHE A 329 -20.28 -2.91 13.75
N PRO A 330 -20.07 -1.59 13.87
CA PRO A 330 -21.17 -0.63 13.73
C PRO A 330 -21.71 -0.63 12.29
N ASP A 331 -22.92 -0.11 12.13
CA ASP A 331 -23.49 0.15 10.80
C ASP A 331 -22.59 1.12 10.01
N GLU A 332 -22.47 0.90 8.71
CA GLU A 332 -21.62 1.71 7.86
C GLU A 332 -22.28 3.07 7.57
N ALA A 333 -21.69 4.13 8.09
CA ALA A 333 -22.15 5.52 7.93
C ALA A 333 -21.04 6.43 7.38
N GLY A 334 -20.01 5.85 6.73
CA GLY A 334 -18.89 6.61 6.15
C GLY A 334 -17.84 7.04 7.16
N GLN A 335 -17.75 6.36 8.32
CA GLN A 335 -16.83 6.70 9.39
C GLN A 335 -15.37 6.66 8.92
N LEU A 336 -14.57 7.68 9.24
CA LEU A 336 -13.20 7.81 8.71
C LEU A 336 -12.14 7.07 9.54
N ASP A 337 -12.39 6.84 10.83
CA ASP A 337 -11.54 6.05 11.72
C ASP A 337 -12.34 5.63 12.98
N GLY A 338 -11.73 4.89 13.92
CA GLY A 338 -12.30 4.62 15.25
C GLY A 338 -13.35 3.48 15.31
N THR A 339 -13.53 2.73 14.22
CA THR A 339 -14.47 1.60 14.17
C THR A 339 -13.76 0.26 14.31
N MET A 340 -14.51 -0.80 14.62
CA MET A 340 -13.96 -2.16 14.71
C MET A 340 -13.23 -2.59 13.42
N ALA A 341 -13.68 -2.15 12.24
CA ALA A 341 -12.98 -2.41 10.98
C ALA A 341 -11.55 -1.82 10.98
N HIS A 342 -11.39 -0.59 11.45
CA HIS A 342 -10.08 0.07 11.53
C HIS A 342 -9.18 -0.55 12.62
N ALA A 343 -9.77 -1.00 13.74
CA ALA A 343 -9.05 -1.73 14.77
C ALA A 343 -8.53 -3.08 14.27
N VAL A 344 -9.36 -3.82 13.54
CA VAL A 344 -8.98 -5.14 12.98
C VAL A 344 -8.01 -5.02 11.80
N GLU A 345 -8.10 -3.96 10.97
CA GLU A 345 -7.06 -3.66 9.96
C GLU A 345 -5.67 -3.61 10.60
N ARG A 346 -5.55 -2.93 11.75
CA ARG A 346 -4.30 -2.92 12.54
C ARG A 346 -4.01 -4.28 13.15
N ALA A 347 -5.05 -4.99 13.58
CA ALA A 347 -4.91 -6.32 14.17
C ALA A 347 -4.34 -7.37 13.21
N PHE A 348 -4.31 -7.17 11.89
CA PHE A 348 -3.53 -8.04 11.00
C PHE A 348 -2.04 -8.08 11.39
N GLY A 349 -1.45 -6.93 11.73
CA GLY A 349 -0.08 -6.86 12.25
C GLY A 349 0.07 -7.45 13.65
N LEU A 350 -0.97 -7.30 14.47
CA LEU A 350 -1.01 -7.91 15.81
C LEU A 350 -1.11 -9.44 15.74
N ALA A 351 -1.83 -9.97 14.76
CA ALA A 351 -1.94 -11.39 14.50
C ALA A 351 -0.59 -11.96 14.03
N ALA A 352 0.12 -11.25 13.15
CA ALA A 352 1.50 -11.58 12.79
C ALA A 352 2.41 -11.63 14.02
N LEU A 353 2.35 -10.61 14.88
CA LEU A 353 3.11 -10.61 16.13
C LEU A 353 2.75 -11.80 17.03
N LYS A 354 1.45 -12.09 17.21
CA LYS A 354 0.97 -13.21 18.03
C LYS A 354 1.45 -14.56 17.49
N ALA A 355 1.49 -14.71 16.18
CA ALA A 355 1.90 -15.92 15.49
C ALA A 355 3.43 -15.99 15.26
N ASN A 356 4.22 -15.05 15.80
CA ASN A 356 5.67 -14.94 15.63
C ASN A 356 6.14 -14.78 14.17
N PHE A 357 5.36 -14.07 13.36
CA PHE A 357 5.71 -13.70 11.99
C PHE A 357 6.03 -12.20 11.87
N SER A 358 6.77 -11.86 10.82
CA SER A 358 7.09 -10.49 10.40
C SER A 358 6.17 -10.02 9.28
N CYS A 359 6.07 -8.69 9.15
CA CYS A 359 5.42 -8.02 8.03
C CYS A 359 6.48 -7.29 7.21
N ALA A 360 6.37 -7.31 5.90
CA ALA A 360 7.18 -6.51 4.99
C ALA A 360 6.30 -5.87 3.91
N GLU A 361 6.86 -4.93 3.16
CA GLU A 361 6.25 -4.37 1.96
C GLU A 361 6.93 -4.93 0.70
N THR A 362 6.27 -4.91 -0.45
CA THR A 362 6.88 -5.15 -1.76
C THR A 362 8.00 -4.13 -2.00
N PRO A 363 9.05 -4.49 -2.75
CA PRO A 363 10.02 -3.48 -3.20
C PRO A 363 9.31 -2.43 -4.08
N ASP A 364 9.97 -1.31 -4.32
CA ASP A 364 9.51 -0.34 -5.31
C ASP A 364 9.74 -0.92 -6.72
N ILE A 365 8.68 -1.44 -7.37
CA ILE A 365 8.77 -2.17 -8.65
C ILE A 365 8.51 -1.24 -9.86
N LEU A 366 8.46 0.07 -9.67
CA LEU A 366 8.48 1.02 -10.78
C LEU A 366 9.91 1.14 -11.33
N LEU A 367 10.34 0.05 -12.00
CA LEU A 367 11.54 -0.09 -12.82
C LEU A 367 11.37 0.61 -14.15
#